data_AF-A0A1S3Y435-F1
#
_entry.id   AF-A0A1S3Y435-F1
#
_cell.length_a   1.000
_cell.length_b   1.000
_cell.length_c   1.000
_cell.angle_alpha   90.00
_cell.angle_beta   90.00
_cell.angle_gamma   90.00
#
_symmetry.space_group_name_H-M   'P 1'
#
loop_
_entity.id
_entity.type
_entity.pdbx_description
1 polymer ?
#
loop_
_entity_poly.entity_id
_entity_poly.type
_entity_poly.pdbx_seq_one_letter_code
_entity_poly.pdbx_strand_id
1 'polypeptide(L)'
;MAKYESCILGIRMAIDMNIKELLVIGDSDLLMHQVLGEWSTKNVKILSYLRCVKELRKKFTKIEFKHIPRIQNEFVDALATLSSMIQHPHKNYIDLIEVEVRDQHAYCFHMDEEPDGKPWYHDIKKFLATQKYPENATNGQKRALRRLENHFFLSGEVLYRRTPNLGLLRCVDTIEATRVLEEIHAGTCGPQMNGFTLAMKILRAGYFWMTMESDSICYVQKCHALNLGGKTGTQCLT
;
A
#
# COMPACT_ATOMS: atom_id res chain seq x y z
N MET A 1 14.40 -7.93 -3.87
CA MET A 1 13.15 -7.39 -4.45
C MET A 1 13.14 -5.86 -4.34
N ALA A 2 13.32 -5.28 -3.14
CA ALA A 2 13.40 -3.83 -2.95
C ALA A 2 14.34 -3.09 -3.94
N LYS A 3 15.55 -3.63 -4.22
CA LYS A 3 16.48 -3.03 -5.19
C LYS A 3 15.94 -2.96 -6.63
N TYR A 4 15.11 -3.93 -7.04
CA TYR A 4 14.45 -3.92 -8.35
C TYR A 4 13.32 -2.90 -8.40
N GLU A 5 12.56 -2.80 -7.31
CA GLU A 5 11.46 -1.84 -7.18
C GLU A 5 11.96 -0.40 -7.20
N SER A 6 13.04 -0.10 -6.45
CA SER A 6 13.66 1.22 -6.46
C SER A 6 14.21 1.59 -7.84
N CYS A 7 14.86 0.65 -8.54
CA CYS A 7 15.35 0.86 -9.90
C CYS A 7 14.22 1.17 -10.88
N ILE A 8 13.14 0.37 -10.85
CA ILE A 8 11.96 0.58 -11.72
C ILE A 8 11.30 1.93 -11.44
N LEU A 9 11.18 2.30 -10.17
CA LEU A 9 10.60 3.57 -9.77
C LEU A 9 11.42 4.74 -10.31
N GLY A 10 12.75 4.73 -10.12
CA GLY A 10 13.64 5.77 -10.65
C GLY A 10 13.58 5.88 -12.18
N ILE A 11 13.52 4.75 -12.89
CA ILE A 11 13.37 4.75 -14.36
C ILE A 11 12.01 5.35 -14.78
N ARG A 12 10.93 5.06 -14.05
CA ARG A 12 9.60 5.65 -14.32
C ARG A 12 9.61 7.16 -14.12
N MET A 13 10.16 7.64 -13.00
CA MET A 13 10.30 9.07 -12.75
C MET A 13 11.06 9.78 -13.86
N ALA A 14 12.15 9.18 -14.35
CA ALA A 14 12.89 9.74 -15.48
C ALA A 14 12.06 9.81 -16.78
N ILE A 15 11.18 8.83 -17.02
CA ILE A 15 10.21 8.88 -18.13
C ILE A 15 9.21 10.03 -17.94
N ASP A 16 8.68 10.18 -16.73
CA ASP A 16 7.67 11.20 -16.41
C ASP A 16 8.27 12.62 -16.51
N MET A 17 9.55 12.76 -16.18
CA MET A 17 10.36 13.97 -16.42
C MET A 17 10.78 14.14 -17.90
N ASN A 18 10.32 13.27 -18.79
CA ASN A 18 10.59 13.27 -20.23
C ASN A 18 12.10 13.21 -20.59
N ILE A 19 12.91 12.61 -19.71
CA ILE A 19 14.35 12.42 -19.91
C ILE A 19 14.56 11.43 -21.07
N LYS A 20 15.46 11.78 -22.00
CA LYS A 20 15.75 10.97 -23.20
C LYS A 20 16.96 10.06 -23.04
N GLU A 21 17.90 10.45 -22.19
CA GLU A 21 19.12 9.69 -21.91
C GLU A 21 19.28 9.48 -20.40
N LEU A 22 19.46 8.24 -19.97
CA LEU A 22 19.52 7.88 -18.56
C LEU A 22 20.73 6.98 -18.26
N LEU A 23 21.55 7.39 -17.28
CA LEU A 23 22.59 6.53 -16.71
C LEU A 23 22.10 6.03 -15.34
N VAL A 24 21.85 4.74 -15.22
CA VAL A 24 21.45 4.09 -13.97
C VAL A 24 22.69 3.56 -13.28
N ILE A 25 22.95 4.06 -12.07
CA ILE A 25 24.07 3.64 -11.23
C ILE A 25 23.51 2.88 -10.03
N GLY A 26 24.12 1.74 -9.70
CA GLY A 26 23.70 0.93 -8.57
C GLY A 26 24.84 0.12 -7.97
N ASP A 27 24.76 -0.10 -6.66
CA ASP A 27 25.70 -0.92 -5.88
C ASP A 27 25.44 -2.43 -6.01
N SER A 28 24.28 -2.78 -6.59
CA SER A 28 23.76 -4.14 -6.63
C SER A 28 24.23 -4.88 -7.85
N ASP A 29 25.39 -5.53 -7.71
CA ASP A 29 26.03 -6.32 -8.75
C ASP A 29 25.06 -7.30 -9.44
N LEU A 30 24.30 -8.06 -8.63
CA LEU A 30 23.27 -8.98 -9.08
C LEU A 30 22.21 -8.31 -9.99
N LEU A 31 21.77 -7.10 -9.63
CA LEU A 31 20.72 -6.40 -10.38
C LEU A 31 21.28 -5.90 -11.71
N MET A 32 22.47 -5.32 -11.68
CA MET A 32 23.11 -4.78 -12.88
C MET A 32 23.37 -5.89 -13.89
N HIS A 33 23.98 -7.00 -13.47
CA HIS A 33 24.25 -8.14 -14.33
C HIS A 33 22.96 -8.83 -14.85
N GLN A 34 21.89 -8.90 -14.05
CA GLN A 34 20.62 -9.46 -14.52
C GLN A 34 19.87 -8.54 -15.50
N VAL A 35 19.94 -7.22 -15.30
CA VAL A 35 19.33 -6.22 -16.21
C VAL A 35 20.08 -6.14 -17.54
N LEU A 36 21.41 -6.26 -17.50
CA LEU A 36 22.27 -6.36 -18.69
C LEU A 36 22.08 -7.70 -19.44
N GLY A 37 21.46 -8.70 -18.79
CA GLY A 37 21.19 -10.01 -19.37
C GLY A 37 22.38 -10.97 -19.28
N GLU A 38 23.43 -10.59 -18.56
CA GLU A 38 24.63 -11.38 -18.36
C GLU A 38 24.37 -12.54 -17.40
N TRP A 39 23.49 -12.33 -16.41
CA TRP A 39 23.11 -13.36 -15.44
C TRP A 39 21.64 -13.75 -15.59
N SER A 40 21.36 -15.06 -15.54
CA SER A 40 20.01 -15.61 -15.59
C SER A 40 19.44 -15.89 -14.19
N THR A 41 18.11 -15.91 -14.07
CA THR A 41 17.41 -16.23 -12.82
C THR A 41 16.23 -17.14 -13.08
N LYS A 42 16.04 -18.13 -12.20
CA LYS A 42 14.89 -19.06 -12.21
C LYS A 42 13.71 -18.53 -11.39
N ASN A 43 13.90 -17.43 -10.65
CA ASN A 43 12.85 -16.89 -9.79
C ASN A 43 11.80 -16.14 -10.62
N VAL A 44 10.58 -16.67 -10.67
CA VAL A 44 9.46 -16.13 -11.44
C VAL A 44 9.13 -14.67 -11.07
N LYS A 45 9.27 -14.28 -9.80
CA LYS A 45 9.06 -12.89 -9.36
C LYS A 45 10.13 -11.97 -9.94
N ILE A 46 11.41 -12.37 -9.88
CA ILE A 46 12.52 -11.57 -10.43
C ILE A 46 12.39 -11.44 -11.95
N LEU A 47 11.99 -12.51 -12.64
CA LEU A 47 11.72 -12.46 -14.08
C LEU A 47 10.66 -11.41 -14.46
N SER A 48 9.64 -11.21 -13.62
CA SER A 48 8.63 -10.18 -13.86
C SER A 48 9.19 -8.76 -13.75
N TYR A 49 10.08 -8.50 -12.79
CA TYR A 49 10.77 -7.21 -12.66
C TYR A 49 11.73 -6.96 -13.83
N LEU A 50 12.52 -7.97 -14.23
CA LEU A 50 13.41 -7.86 -15.38
C LEU A 50 12.65 -7.58 -16.68
N ARG A 51 11.47 -8.20 -16.86
CA ARG A 51 10.57 -7.89 -17.97
C ARG A 51 10.11 -6.43 -17.91
N CYS A 52 9.75 -5.93 -16.73
CA CYS A 52 9.34 -4.53 -16.56
C CYS A 52 10.47 -3.55 -16.91
N VAL A 53 11.69 -3.78 -16.42
CA VAL A 53 12.86 -2.93 -16.75
C VAL A 53 13.14 -2.95 -18.25
N LYS A 54 13.05 -4.12 -18.91
CA LYS A 54 13.23 -4.22 -20.37
C LYS A 54 12.20 -3.41 -21.16
N GLU A 55 10.94 -3.40 -20.74
CA GLU A 55 9.91 -2.58 -21.41
C GLU A 55 10.12 -1.08 -21.18
N LEU A 56 10.51 -0.68 -19.96
CA LEU A 56 10.81 0.72 -19.66
C LEU A 56 12.03 1.23 -20.43
N ARG A 57 13.03 0.36 -20.63
CA ARG A 57 14.26 0.67 -21.39
C ARG A 57 13.96 1.19 -22.79
N LYS A 58 12.94 0.64 -23.45
CA LYS A 58 12.54 0.98 -24.83
C LYS A 58 12.04 2.43 -24.98
N LYS A 59 11.69 3.09 -23.88
CA LYS A 59 11.18 4.47 -23.89
C LYS A 59 12.28 5.53 -23.92
N PHE A 60 13.54 5.14 -23.73
CA PHE A 60 14.68 6.04 -23.76
C PHE A 60 15.41 5.92 -25.09
N THR A 61 15.94 7.04 -25.58
CA THR A 61 16.87 7.07 -26.73
C THR A 61 18.16 6.35 -26.36
N LYS A 62 18.65 6.59 -25.14
CA LYS A 62 19.85 5.96 -24.60
C LYS A 62 19.67 5.65 -23.13
N ILE A 63 20.00 4.43 -22.72
CA ILE A 63 20.01 4.06 -21.31
C ILE A 63 21.10 3.03 -21.02
N GLU A 64 21.91 3.37 -20.02
CA GLU A 64 23.09 2.62 -19.59
C GLU A 64 22.94 2.21 -18.13
N PHE A 65 23.48 1.04 -17.78
CA PHE A 65 23.50 0.54 -16.41
C PHE A 65 24.96 0.35 -16.02
N LYS A 66 25.40 1.03 -14.96
CA LYS A 66 26.77 0.95 -14.46
C LYS A 66 26.81 0.53 -13.00
N HIS A 67 27.46 -0.60 -12.72
CA HIS A 67 27.78 -0.97 -11.35
C HIS A 67 28.87 -0.05 -10.79
N ILE A 68 28.69 0.38 -9.56
CA ILE A 68 29.71 1.10 -8.79
C ILE A 68 29.84 0.41 -7.43
N PRO A 69 31.06 0.06 -6.97
CA PRO A 69 31.28 -0.48 -5.64
C PRO A 69 30.71 0.45 -4.57
N ARG A 70 30.14 -0.12 -3.50
CA ARG A 70 29.48 0.65 -2.43
C ARG A 70 30.34 1.80 -1.87
N ILE A 71 31.66 1.59 -1.77
CA ILE A 71 32.63 2.60 -1.30
C ILE A 71 32.75 3.82 -2.22
N GLN A 72 32.28 3.74 -3.46
CA GLN A 72 32.25 4.84 -4.43
C GLN A 72 30.82 5.41 -4.60
N ASN A 73 29.85 4.86 -3.87
CA ASN A 73 28.47 5.34 -3.84
C ASN A 73 28.24 6.31 -2.66
N GLU A 74 29.30 6.97 -2.20
CA GLU A 74 29.28 7.86 -1.03
C GLU A 74 28.24 8.98 -1.17
N PHE A 75 27.96 9.45 -2.38
CA PHE A 75 26.90 10.44 -2.60
C PHE A 75 25.50 9.90 -2.32
N VAL A 76 25.21 8.66 -2.74
CA VAL A 76 23.90 8.04 -2.49
C VAL A 76 23.79 7.58 -1.04
N ASP A 77 24.88 7.07 -0.44
CA ASP A 77 24.91 6.72 0.98
C ASP A 77 24.82 7.97 1.86
N ALA A 78 25.45 9.08 1.47
CA ALA A 78 25.29 10.39 2.10
C ALA A 78 23.87 10.94 1.90
N LEU A 79 23.26 10.80 0.72
CA LEU A 79 21.87 11.19 0.49
C LEU A 79 20.88 10.33 1.28
N ALA A 80 21.10 9.01 1.39
CA ALA A 80 20.29 8.12 2.20
C ALA A 80 20.43 8.44 3.69
N THR A 81 21.66 8.74 4.13
CA THR A 81 21.97 9.15 5.49
C THR A 81 21.36 10.52 5.79
N LEU A 82 21.55 11.52 4.94
CA LEU A 82 20.92 12.84 5.05
C LEU A 82 19.40 12.71 5.04
N SER A 83 18.81 11.94 4.12
CA SER A 83 17.37 11.66 4.08
C SER A 83 16.87 11.03 5.39
N SER A 84 17.65 10.14 6.00
CA SER A 84 17.34 9.57 7.32
C SER A 84 17.55 10.55 8.49
N MET A 85 18.38 11.58 8.30
CA MET A 85 18.74 12.60 9.29
C MET A 85 17.88 13.85 9.21
N ILE A 86 17.14 14.09 8.12
CA ILE A 86 16.16 15.18 8.03
C ILE A 86 15.03 14.86 9.02
N GLN A 87 15.19 15.30 10.26
CA GLN A 87 14.08 15.48 11.20
C GLN A 87 13.32 16.73 10.76
N HIS A 88 12.14 16.51 10.17
CA HIS A 88 11.31 17.59 9.66
C HIS A 88 10.80 18.42 10.85
N PRO A 89 11.13 19.73 10.94
CA PRO A 89 10.72 20.59 12.07
C PRO A 89 9.20 20.83 12.10
N HIS A 90 8.52 20.54 10.99
CA HIS A 90 7.08 20.45 10.87
C HIS A 90 6.74 19.18 10.11
N LYS A 91 5.89 18.32 10.70
CA LYS A 91 5.48 17.00 10.18
C LYS A 91 4.72 17.01 8.85
N ASN A 92 4.61 18.14 8.15
CA ASN A 92 3.68 18.36 7.05
C ASN A 92 4.31 18.83 5.73
N TYR A 93 5.60 18.57 5.48
CA TYR A 93 6.16 18.83 4.15
C TYR A 93 7.12 17.74 3.73
N ILE A 94 6.54 16.65 3.21
CA ILE A 94 7.19 15.79 2.22
C ILE A 94 6.49 16.20 0.93
N ASP A 95 7.21 16.67 -0.08
CA ASP A 95 6.71 16.53 -1.45
C ASP A 95 6.62 15.02 -1.68
N LEU A 96 5.44 14.47 -1.39
CA LEU A 96 5.11 13.13 -1.80
C LEU A 96 5.36 13.14 -3.29
N ILE A 97 6.24 12.27 -3.75
CA ILE A 97 6.10 11.75 -5.10
C ILE A 97 4.66 11.24 -5.14
N GLU A 98 3.79 11.93 -5.86
CA GLU A 98 2.53 11.37 -6.31
C GLU A 98 2.90 10.20 -7.22
N VAL A 99 3.12 9.05 -6.58
CA VAL A 99 2.80 7.80 -7.22
C VAL A 99 1.30 7.92 -7.43
N GLU A 100 0.87 8.18 -8.66
CA GLU A 100 -0.45 7.76 -9.09
C GLU A 100 -0.50 6.24 -8.83
N VAL A 101 -0.90 5.89 -7.61
CA VAL A 101 -1.67 4.70 -7.39
C VAL A 101 -2.84 4.91 -8.31
N ARG A 102 -2.89 4.16 -9.42
CA ARG A 102 -4.11 4.11 -10.21
C ARG A 102 -5.23 3.85 -9.20
N ASP A 103 -6.13 4.81 -9.04
CA ASP A 103 -7.26 4.72 -8.11
C ASP A 103 -8.08 3.45 -8.33
N GLN A 104 -7.97 2.89 -9.53
CA GLN A 104 -8.38 1.52 -9.81
C GLN A 104 -7.32 0.54 -9.32
N HIS A 105 -7.43 0.16 -8.05
CA HIS A 105 -7.39 -1.27 -7.75
C HIS A 105 -8.26 -1.95 -8.83
N ALA A 106 -7.83 -3.10 -9.38
CA ALA A 106 -8.65 -3.85 -10.35
C ALA A 106 -10.03 -4.29 -9.78
N TYR A 107 -10.33 -3.83 -8.57
CA TYR A 107 -11.59 -3.81 -7.88
C TYR A 107 -11.65 -2.54 -6.99
N CYS A 108 -12.29 -1.45 -7.42
CA CYS A 108 -12.76 -0.41 -6.49
C CYS A 108 -13.97 -0.98 -5.75
N PHE A 109 -13.78 -1.45 -4.51
CA PHE A 109 -14.85 -1.44 -3.53
C PHE A 109 -14.72 -0.11 -2.80
N HIS A 110 -15.47 0.90 -3.23
CA HIS A 110 -15.79 1.99 -2.32
C HIS A 110 -16.53 1.36 -1.12
N MET A 111 -16.21 1.77 0.10
CA MET A 111 -17.07 1.50 1.25
C MET A 111 -18.28 2.44 1.23
N ASP A 112 -19.01 2.42 0.13
CA ASP A 112 -20.41 2.76 0.20
C ASP A 112 -21.09 1.44 0.57
N GLU A 113 -22.07 1.45 1.47
CA GLU A 113 -23.03 0.35 1.53
C GLU A 113 -23.48 0.12 0.09
N GLU A 114 -23.08 -1.00 -0.51
CA GLU A 114 -23.78 -1.46 -1.70
C GLU A 114 -25.26 -1.45 -1.29
N PRO A 115 -26.18 -0.92 -2.12
CA PRO A 115 -27.58 -0.73 -1.73
C PRO A 115 -28.29 -2.03 -1.31
N ASP A 116 -27.61 -3.17 -1.39
CA ASP A 116 -28.00 -4.49 -0.93
C ASP A 116 -27.72 -4.77 0.57
N GLY A 117 -27.08 -3.84 1.30
CA GLY A 117 -26.79 -3.93 2.73
C GLY A 117 -25.73 -4.98 3.10
N LYS A 118 -24.94 -5.47 2.12
CA LYS A 118 -23.95 -6.51 2.37
C LYS A 118 -22.57 -5.92 2.70
N PRO A 119 -21.74 -6.62 3.50
CA PRO A 119 -20.37 -6.20 3.77
C PRO A 119 -19.53 -6.14 2.48
N TRP A 120 -18.58 -5.21 2.42
CA TRP A 120 -17.67 -5.03 1.27
C TRP A 120 -16.93 -6.31 0.84
N TYR A 121 -16.75 -7.26 1.76
CA TYR A 121 -16.08 -8.54 1.50
C TYR A 121 -17.03 -9.70 1.19
N HIS A 122 -18.33 -9.45 0.99
CA HIS A 122 -19.34 -10.49 0.78
C HIS A 122 -18.99 -11.43 -0.36
N ASP A 123 -18.67 -10.87 -1.53
CA ASP A 123 -18.32 -11.67 -2.71
C ASP A 123 -17.01 -12.45 -2.53
N ILE A 124 -16.05 -11.89 -1.78
CA ILE A 124 -14.80 -12.58 -1.43
C ILE A 124 -15.12 -13.78 -0.53
N LYS A 125 -15.92 -13.57 0.53
CA LYS A 125 -16.33 -14.62 1.46
C LYS A 125 -17.11 -15.72 0.75
N LYS A 126 -18.09 -15.36 -0.09
CA LYS A 126 -18.90 -16.31 -0.87
C LYS A 126 -18.06 -17.10 -1.86
N PHE A 127 -17.12 -16.44 -2.56
CA PHE A 127 -16.20 -17.08 -3.49
C PHE A 127 -15.29 -18.07 -2.77
N LEU A 128 -14.71 -17.70 -1.63
CA LEU A 128 -13.86 -18.61 -0.84
C LEU A 128 -14.62 -19.81 -0.28
N ALA A 129 -15.89 -19.63 0.12
CA ALA A 129 -16.71 -20.70 0.65
C ALA A 129 -17.21 -21.68 -0.43
N THR A 130 -17.62 -21.17 -1.59
CA THR A 130 -18.36 -21.95 -2.60
C THR A 130 -17.58 -22.20 -3.89
N GLN A 131 -16.46 -21.52 -4.09
CA GLN A 131 -15.70 -21.48 -5.35
C GLN A 131 -16.54 -21.06 -6.57
N LYS A 132 -17.67 -20.38 -6.33
CA LYS A 132 -18.57 -19.86 -7.37
C LYS A 132 -18.44 -18.35 -7.49
N TYR A 133 -18.45 -17.87 -8.72
CA TYR A 133 -18.48 -16.44 -9.02
C TYR A 133 -19.90 -15.88 -8.88
N PRO A 134 -20.06 -14.58 -8.60
CA PRO A 134 -21.35 -13.91 -8.73
C PRO A 134 -21.92 -14.11 -10.13
N GLU A 135 -23.24 -14.31 -10.23
CA GLU A 135 -23.93 -14.66 -11.50
C GLU A 135 -23.68 -13.63 -12.60
N ASN A 136 -23.60 -12.35 -12.23
CA ASN A 136 -23.37 -11.22 -13.15
C ASN A 136 -21.91 -10.75 -13.21
N ALA A 137 -20.96 -11.52 -12.68
CA ALA A 137 -19.56 -11.09 -12.64
C ALA A 137 -18.90 -11.09 -14.03
N THR A 138 -18.36 -9.92 -14.41
CA THR A 138 -17.51 -9.73 -15.59
C THR A 138 -16.23 -10.59 -15.51
N ASN A 139 -15.61 -10.86 -16.66
CA ASN A 139 -14.32 -11.56 -16.72
C ASN A 139 -13.21 -10.85 -15.90
N GLY A 140 -13.29 -9.52 -15.78
CA GLY A 140 -12.42 -8.72 -14.92
C GLY A 140 -12.62 -9.04 -13.44
N GLN A 141 -13.86 -9.00 -12.95
CA GLN A 141 -14.21 -9.33 -11.56
C GLN A 141 -13.84 -10.77 -11.20
N LYS A 142 -14.10 -11.75 -12.08
CA LYS A 142 -13.69 -13.14 -11.88
C LYS A 142 -12.17 -13.29 -11.74
N ARG A 143 -11.41 -12.54 -12.54
CA ARG A 143 -9.93 -12.49 -12.44
C ARG A 143 -9.47 -11.82 -11.15
N ALA A 144 -10.15 -10.78 -10.70
CA ALA A 144 -9.86 -10.10 -9.44
C ALA A 144 -10.08 -11.02 -8.24
N LEU A 145 -11.23 -11.71 -8.16
CA LEU A 145 -11.53 -12.68 -7.10
C LEU A 145 -10.46 -13.80 -7.00
N ARG A 146 -10.04 -14.35 -8.13
CA ARG A 146 -8.92 -15.32 -8.16
C ARG A 146 -7.60 -14.76 -7.63
N ARG A 147 -7.33 -13.46 -7.82
CA ARG A 147 -6.12 -12.83 -7.27
C ARG A 147 -6.24 -12.59 -5.77
N LEU A 148 -7.44 -12.32 -5.28
CA LEU A 148 -7.73 -12.05 -3.87
C LEU A 148 -7.68 -13.33 -3.02
N GLU A 149 -7.93 -14.51 -3.59
CA GLU A 149 -7.86 -15.80 -2.89
C GLU A 149 -6.54 -16.00 -2.12
N ASN A 150 -5.40 -15.58 -2.69
CA ASN A 150 -4.10 -15.68 -2.01
C ASN A 150 -3.95 -14.69 -0.84
N HIS A 151 -4.69 -13.58 -0.85
CA HIS A 151 -4.62 -12.54 0.17
C HIS A 151 -5.63 -12.73 1.30
N PHE A 152 -6.64 -13.59 1.12
CA PHE A 152 -7.70 -13.78 2.10
C PHE A 152 -7.87 -15.24 2.52
N PHE A 153 -8.20 -15.45 3.79
CA PHE A 153 -8.42 -16.75 4.41
C PHE A 153 -9.77 -16.76 5.10
N LEU A 154 -10.59 -17.77 4.81
CA LEU A 154 -11.89 -17.95 5.45
C LEU A 154 -11.78 -19.04 6.52
N SER A 155 -12.12 -18.73 7.77
CA SER A 155 -12.18 -19.68 8.88
C SER A 155 -13.57 -19.65 9.50
N GLY A 156 -14.38 -20.67 9.21
CA GLY A 156 -15.81 -20.66 9.53
C GLY A 156 -16.49 -19.46 8.88
N GLU A 157 -17.14 -18.62 9.69
CA GLU A 157 -17.81 -17.41 9.23
C GLU A 157 -16.90 -16.17 9.16
N VAL A 158 -15.66 -16.26 9.63
CA VAL A 158 -14.77 -15.11 9.79
C VAL A 158 -13.77 -15.05 8.65
N LEU A 159 -13.75 -13.90 7.97
CA LEU A 159 -12.79 -13.62 6.90
C LEU A 159 -11.56 -12.91 7.47
N TYR A 160 -10.38 -13.37 7.05
CA TYR A 160 -9.09 -12.80 7.44
C TYR A 160 -8.31 -12.33 6.22
N ARG A 161 -7.64 -11.18 6.33
CA ARG A 161 -6.61 -10.74 5.40
C ARG A 161 -5.25 -11.29 5.85
N ARG A 162 -4.53 -11.93 4.95
CA ARG A 162 -3.14 -12.38 5.16
C ARG A 162 -2.20 -11.19 5.09
N THR A 163 -1.29 -11.11 6.06
CA THR A 163 -0.18 -10.17 6.02
C THR A 163 1.09 -10.85 5.49
N PRO A 164 2.07 -10.09 4.96
CA PRO A 164 3.33 -10.66 4.50
C PRO A 164 4.10 -11.46 5.56
N ASN A 165 3.87 -11.15 6.84
CA ASN A 165 4.55 -11.77 7.99
C ASN A 165 3.77 -12.98 8.55
N LEU A 166 2.94 -13.64 7.72
CA LEU A 166 2.07 -14.77 8.10
C LEU A 166 1.01 -14.45 9.17
N GLY A 167 0.84 -13.18 9.54
CA GLY A 167 -0.24 -12.74 10.43
C GLY A 167 -1.58 -12.68 9.72
N LEU A 168 -2.67 -12.78 10.49
CA LEU A 168 -4.05 -12.69 10.02
C LEU A 168 -4.74 -11.50 10.65
N LEU A 169 -5.41 -10.68 9.84
CA LEU A 169 -6.22 -9.55 10.29
C LEU A 169 -7.69 -9.87 10.02
N ARG A 170 -8.54 -9.79 11.05
CA ARG A 170 -9.98 -10.00 10.91
C ARG A 170 -10.58 -8.88 10.05
N CYS A 171 -11.28 -9.26 9.00
CA CYS A 171 -12.05 -8.32 8.20
C CYS A 171 -13.30 -7.91 8.97
N VAL A 172 -13.56 -6.60 8.99
CA VAL A 172 -14.72 -6.02 9.65
C VAL A 172 -15.63 -5.34 8.63
N ASP A 173 -16.93 -5.37 8.90
CA ASP A 173 -17.91 -4.60 8.12
C ASP A 173 -17.94 -3.13 8.55
N THR A 174 -18.81 -2.33 7.93
CA THR A 174 -18.92 -0.89 8.19
C THR A 174 -19.33 -0.59 9.63
N ILE A 175 -20.28 -1.35 10.19
CA ILE A 175 -20.79 -1.17 11.55
C ILE A 175 -19.70 -1.50 12.57
N GLU A 176 -19.00 -2.62 12.38
CA GLU A 176 -17.87 -3.03 13.19
C GLU A 176 -16.69 -2.06 13.07
N ALA A 177 -16.40 -1.56 11.87
CA ALA A 177 -15.33 -0.58 11.64
C ALA A 177 -15.56 0.70 12.44
N THR A 178 -16.79 1.23 12.47
CA THR A 178 -17.14 2.39 13.29
C THR A 178 -16.89 2.14 14.77
N ARG A 179 -17.32 0.99 15.31
CA ARG A 179 -17.08 0.64 16.71
C ARG A 179 -15.59 0.51 17.02
N VAL A 180 -14.82 -0.13 16.13
CA VAL A 180 -13.37 -0.28 16.28
C VAL A 180 -12.65 1.07 16.28
N LEU A 181 -13.06 2.00 15.42
CA LEU A 181 -12.55 3.38 15.41
C LEU A 181 -12.82 4.06 16.75
N GLU A 182 -14.06 3.99 17.24
CA GLU A 182 -14.49 4.59 18.51
C GLU A 182 -13.74 4.02 19.71
N GLU A 183 -13.69 2.70 19.86
CA GLU A 183 -13.06 2.02 21.00
C GLU A 183 -11.55 2.31 21.08
N ILE A 184 -10.85 2.19 19.95
CA ILE A 184 -9.39 2.39 19.92
C ILE A 184 -9.03 3.86 20.06
N HIS A 185 -9.87 4.75 19.52
CA HIS A 185 -9.71 6.18 19.73
C HIS A 185 -10.07 6.61 21.15
N ALA A 186 -11.02 5.96 21.85
CA ALA A 186 -11.36 6.33 23.24
C ALA A 186 -10.33 5.87 24.29
N GLY A 187 -9.37 5.01 23.92
CA GLY A 187 -8.33 4.51 24.82
C GLY A 187 -7.32 5.57 25.29
N THR A 188 -6.34 5.13 26.10
CA THR A 188 -5.43 5.97 26.94
C THR A 188 -4.55 7.00 26.20
N CYS A 189 -4.58 7.07 24.86
CA CYS A 189 -3.90 8.12 24.08
C CYS A 189 -4.77 8.74 22.97
N GLY A 190 -6.09 8.54 23.02
CA GLY A 190 -7.05 9.00 22.02
C GLY A 190 -6.93 10.45 21.59
N PRO A 191 -7.01 11.42 22.52
CA PRO A 191 -7.10 12.84 22.19
C PRO A 191 -5.86 13.42 21.48
N GLN A 192 -4.72 12.73 21.55
CA GLN A 192 -3.45 13.15 20.94
C GLN A 192 -3.09 12.32 19.70
N MET A 193 -3.93 11.36 19.34
CA MET A 193 -3.65 10.38 18.30
C MET A 193 -4.03 10.93 16.92
N ASN A 194 -3.08 10.95 15.98
CA ASN A 194 -3.42 11.25 14.58
C ASN A 194 -4.06 10.03 13.89
N GLY A 195 -4.75 10.25 12.78
CA GLY A 195 -5.46 9.20 12.04
C GLY A 195 -4.57 8.03 11.60
N PHE A 196 -3.33 8.30 11.21
CA PHE A 196 -2.36 7.25 10.88
C PHE A 196 -2.02 6.36 12.09
N THR A 197 -1.82 6.95 13.27
CA THR A 197 -1.53 6.21 14.50
C THR A 197 -2.74 5.37 14.93
N LEU A 198 -3.96 5.89 14.73
CA LEU A 198 -5.20 5.15 14.95
C LEU A 198 -5.26 3.91 14.02
N ALA A 199 -5.06 4.09 12.72
CA ALA A 199 -5.02 2.99 11.74
C ALA A 199 -3.96 1.93 12.10
N MET A 200 -2.77 2.35 12.54
CA MET A 200 -1.72 1.42 12.97
C MET A 200 -2.09 0.66 14.25
N LYS A 201 -2.79 1.30 15.20
CA LYS A 201 -3.30 0.60 16.38
C LYS A 201 -4.39 -0.41 16.02
N ILE A 202 -5.27 -0.07 15.10
CA ILE A 202 -6.31 -0.98 14.57
C ILE A 202 -5.66 -2.22 13.94
N LEU A 203 -4.64 -2.04 13.10
CA LEU A 203 -3.87 -3.14 12.52
C LEU A 203 -3.21 -4.01 13.59
N ARG A 204 -2.62 -3.39 14.61
CA ARG A 204 -1.99 -4.10 15.74
C ARG A 204 -3.01 -4.84 16.60
N ALA A 205 -4.23 -4.33 16.70
CA ALA A 205 -5.36 -5.00 17.34
C ALA A 205 -5.94 -6.14 16.50
N GLY A 206 -5.46 -6.31 15.26
CA GLY A 206 -5.81 -7.44 14.40
C GLY A 206 -7.02 -7.20 13.51
N TYR A 207 -7.43 -5.96 13.27
CA TYR A 207 -8.58 -5.63 12.42
C TYR A 207 -8.17 -5.06 11.07
N PHE A 208 -9.03 -5.24 10.05
CA PHE A 208 -8.79 -4.74 8.71
C PHE A 208 -10.07 -4.42 7.94
N TRP A 209 -10.05 -3.31 7.21
CA TRP A 209 -10.98 -3.01 6.12
C TRP A 209 -10.28 -2.13 5.08
N MET A 210 -10.84 -2.05 3.86
CA MET A 210 -10.15 -1.51 2.68
C MET A 210 -9.76 -0.04 2.81
N THR A 211 -10.61 0.78 3.43
CA THR A 211 -10.46 2.23 3.59
C THR A 211 -10.05 2.65 5.01
N MET A 212 -9.60 1.69 5.83
CA MET A 212 -9.27 1.93 7.25
C MET A 212 -8.35 3.12 7.50
N GLU A 213 -7.38 3.36 6.63
CA GLU A 213 -6.48 4.50 6.75
C GLU A 213 -7.20 5.84 6.55
N SER A 214 -7.96 5.98 5.45
CA SER A 214 -8.73 7.19 5.17
C SER A 214 -9.82 7.42 6.21
N ASP A 215 -10.48 6.36 6.66
CA ASP A 215 -11.54 6.44 7.67
C ASP A 215 -10.97 6.88 9.02
N SER A 216 -9.80 6.38 9.39
CA SER A 216 -9.10 6.80 10.62
C SER A 216 -8.69 8.27 10.57
N ILE A 217 -8.24 8.76 9.41
CA ILE A 217 -7.90 10.17 9.20
C ILE A 217 -9.15 11.05 9.30
N CYS A 218 -10.21 10.69 8.58
CA CYS A 218 -11.48 11.42 8.60
C CYS A 218 -12.09 11.46 10.01
N TYR A 219 -12.06 10.33 10.72
CA TYR A 219 -12.58 10.21 12.07
C TYR A 219 -11.86 11.15 13.05
N VAL A 220 -10.53 11.11 13.07
CA VAL A 220 -9.72 11.97 13.94
C VAL A 220 -9.90 13.46 13.61
N GLN A 221 -9.98 13.83 12.33
CA GLN A 221 -10.26 15.21 11.91
C GLN A 221 -11.62 15.70 12.43
N LYS A 222 -12.67 14.87 12.34
CA LYS A 222 -13.99 15.17 12.91
C LYS A 222 -13.91 15.34 14.43
N CYS A 223 -13.22 14.45 15.14
CA CYS A 223 -13.03 14.58 16.58
C CYS A 223 -12.29 15.87 16.98
N HIS A 224 -11.24 16.26 16.27
CA HIS A 224 -10.53 17.52 16.56
C HIS A 224 -11.39 18.75 16.28
N ALA A 225 -12.18 18.75 15.20
CA ALA A 225 -13.12 19.83 14.92
C ALA A 225 -14.18 19.98 16.03
N LEU A 226 -14.68 18.86 16.55
CA LEU A 226 -15.61 18.85 17.69
C LEU A 226 -14.96 19.34 18.99
N ASN A 227 -13.68 19.06 19.22
CA ASN A 227 -12.94 19.50 20.41
C ASN A 227 -12.58 21.00 20.39
N LEU A 228 -12.34 21.59 19.22
CA LEU A 228 -12.03 23.02 19.07
C LEU A 228 -13.28 23.93 19.12
N GLY A 229 -14.48 23.36 18.95
CA GLY A 229 -15.77 24.06 18.97
C GLY A 229 -16.35 24.36 20.36
N GLY A 230 -15.62 24.10 21.44
CA GLY A 230 -16.02 24.49 22.79
C GLY A 230 -17.21 23.71 23.35
N LYS A 231 -16.98 22.46 23.79
CA LYS A 231 -17.75 21.85 24.88
C LYS A 231 -16.79 21.13 25.82
N THR A 232 -16.50 21.78 26.93
CA THR A 232 -15.88 21.16 28.10
C THR A 232 -16.81 20.06 28.64
N GLY A 233 -16.32 18.82 28.68
CA GLY A 233 -16.96 17.75 29.43
C GLY A 233 -17.79 16.79 28.59
N THR A 234 -17.20 15.62 28.34
CA THR A 234 -17.86 14.31 28.26
C THR A 234 -18.78 14.04 27.07
N GLN A 235 -18.47 12.91 26.40
CA GLN A 235 -19.22 12.16 25.38
C GLN A 235 -19.23 12.73 23.95
N CYS A 236 -18.34 12.15 23.13
CA CYS A 236 -18.70 11.82 21.75
C CYS A 236 -19.84 10.79 21.80
N LEU A 237 -21.09 11.24 21.70
CA LEU A 237 -22.22 10.39 21.36
C LEU A 237 -23.13 11.13 20.38
N THR A 238 -23.59 10.35 19.41
CA THR A 238 -24.55 10.60 18.30
C THR A 238 -24.11 11.54 17.20
#